data_AF-A0A843XYS9-F1
#
_entry.id   AF-A0A843XYS9-F1
#
_cell.length_a   1.000
_cell.length_b   1.000
_cell.length_c   1.000
_cell.angle_alpha   90.00
_cell.angle_beta   90.00
_cell.angle_gamma   90.00
#
_symmetry.space_group_name_H-M   'P 1'
#
loop_
_entity.id
_entity.type
_entity.pdbx_description
1 polymer ?
#
loop_
_entity_poly.entity_id
_entity_poly.type
_entity_poly.pdbx_seq_one_letter_code
_entity_poly.pdbx_strand_id
1 'polypeptide(L)'
;MDSSSLLQKDLASSHPLANFHPTVWGDFFIHLLASENQIDHGQLQQRVEMLKEEVQMMFSMSSTTHDGRRVEEEMNLVDALQRLGLAYHFEKEISEALARIHGSQMMVVSDDLHIVSLRFQLLRMGGYDIPSGINL
;
A
#
# COMPACT_ATOMS: atom_id res chain seq x y z
N MET A 1 22.94 -69.62 -16.56
CA MET A 1 22.36 -68.76 -15.51
C MET A 1 22.88 -67.37 -15.80
N ASP A 2 22.03 -66.51 -16.34
CA ASP A 2 22.44 -65.24 -16.90
C ASP A 2 22.50 -64.17 -15.80
N SER A 3 23.73 -63.79 -15.44
CA SER A 3 24.06 -62.72 -14.50
C SER A 3 23.53 -61.35 -14.95
N SER A 4 23.04 -61.22 -16.19
CA SER A 4 22.38 -60.03 -16.71
C SER A 4 20.99 -59.80 -16.10
N SER A 5 20.35 -60.82 -15.54
CA SER A 5 19.00 -60.71 -14.92
C SER A 5 18.98 -60.13 -13.50
N LEU A 6 20.14 -60.06 -12.82
CA LEU A 6 20.23 -59.63 -11.42
C LEU A 6 20.61 -58.16 -11.22
N LEU A 7 20.95 -57.44 -12.29
CA LEU A 7 21.27 -56.00 -12.21
C LEU A 7 20.16 -55.09 -12.72
N GLN A 8 19.05 -55.64 -13.22
CA GLN A 8 17.92 -54.86 -13.72
C GLN A 8 16.80 -54.67 -12.68
N LYS A 9 17.01 -55.10 -11.43
CA LYS A 9 15.99 -55.04 -10.37
C LYS A 9 16.13 -53.87 -9.38
N ASP A 10 17.29 -53.21 -9.32
CA ASP A 10 17.60 -52.26 -8.22
C ASP A 10 17.82 -50.80 -8.64
N LEU A 11 17.32 -50.37 -9.81
CA LEU A 11 17.24 -48.94 -10.13
C LEU A 11 15.85 -48.51 -10.62
N ALA A 12 14.81 -49.09 -10.02
CA ALA A 12 13.56 -48.36 -9.87
C ALA A 12 13.83 -47.25 -8.84
N SER A 13 14.43 -46.14 -9.30
CA SER A 13 14.58 -44.92 -8.53
C SER A 13 13.21 -44.52 -8.01
N SER A 14 12.93 -44.85 -6.75
CA SER A 14 11.72 -44.48 -6.05
C SER A 14 11.74 -42.98 -5.83
N HIS A 15 11.40 -42.22 -6.87
CA HIS A 15 11.12 -40.81 -6.70
C HIS A 15 9.98 -40.70 -5.69
N PRO A 16 10.14 -39.92 -4.61
CA PRO A 16 9.08 -39.72 -3.64
C PRO A 16 7.81 -39.27 -4.36
N LEU A 17 6.67 -39.90 -4.05
CA LEU A 17 5.40 -39.56 -4.68
C LEU A 17 5.07 -38.11 -4.31
N ALA A 18 5.06 -37.22 -5.30
CA ALA A 18 4.68 -35.83 -5.11
C ALA A 18 3.17 -35.75 -4.84
N ASN A 19 2.79 -35.65 -3.57
CA ASN A 19 1.41 -35.59 -3.08
C ASN A 19 0.96 -34.15 -2.78
N PHE A 20 1.49 -33.18 -3.51
CA PHE A 20 1.15 -31.78 -3.32
C PHE A 20 -0.31 -31.52 -3.71
N HIS A 21 -0.97 -30.66 -2.93
CA HIS A 21 -2.31 -30.21 -3.25
C HIS A 21 -2.28 -29.40 -4.57
N PRO A 22 -3.24 -29.61 -5.48
CA PRO A 22 -3.31 -28.84 -6.72
C PRO A 22 -3.50 -27.35 -6.43
N THR A 23 -3.12 -26.52 -7.40
CA THR A 23 -3.38 -25.07 -7.33
C THR A 23 -4.88 -24.82 -7.26
N VAL A 24 -5.30 -23.96 -6.33
CA VAL A 24 -6.71 -23.52 -6.22
C VAL A 24 -7.15 -22.65 -7.40
N TRP A 25 -6.21 -22.17 -8.20
CA TRP A 25 -6.42 -21.23 -9.29
C TRP A 25 -6.48 -21.90 -10.66
N GLY A 26 -5.92 -23.11 -10.81
CA GLY A 26 -5.77 -23.76 -12.12
C GLY A 26 -5.21 -22.80 -13.17
N ASP A 27 -5.88 -22.72 -14.32
CA ASP A 27 -5.52 -21.84 -15.44
C ASP A 27 -6.28 -20.49 -15.44
N PHE A 28 -6.97 -20.15 -14.34
CA PHE A 28 -7.83 -18.96 -14.26
C PHE A 28 -7.12 -17.67 -14.70
N PHE A 29 -5.92 -17.42 -14.18
CA PHE A 29 -5.14 -16.23 -14.54
C PHE A 29 -4.62 -16.26 -15.98
N ILE A 30 -4.36 -17.44 -16.53
CA ILE A 30 -3.92 -17.61 -17.92
C ILE A 30 -5.04 -17.15 -18.86
N HIS A 31 -6.29 -17.51 -18.56
CA HIS A 31 -7.45 -17.10 -19.34
C HIS A 31 -7.87 -15.64 -19.10
N LEU A 32 -7.71 -15.13 -17.88
CA LEU A 32 -8.02 -13.74 -17.55
C LEU A 32 -7.23 -12.76 -18.41
N LEU A 33 -5.91 -12.96 -18.52
CA LEU A 33 -5.03 -12.11 -19.33
C LEU A 33 -5.38 -12.13 -20.82
N ALA A 34 -5.93 -13.24 -21.32
CA ALA A 34 -6.38 -13.33 -22.72
C ALA A 34 -7.67 -12.52 -22.98
N SER A 35 -8.49 -12.31 -21.95
CA SER A 35 -9.77 -11.59 -22.04
C SER A 35 -9.68 -10.07 -21.78
N GLU A 36 -8.57 -9.61 -21.19
CA GLU A 36 -8.37 -8.22 -20.74
C GLU A 36 -8.35 -7.20 -21.90
N ASN A 37 -8.09 -7.65 -23.13
CA ASN A 37 -8.08 -6.82 -24.34
C ASN A 37 -9.46 -6.24 -24.77
N GLN A 38 -10.54 -6.48 -24.00
CA GLN A 38 -11.91 -6.03 -24.34
C GLN A 38 -12.39 -4.82 -23.52
N ILE A 39 -11.60 -4.31 -22.57
CA ILE A 39 -11.98 -3.15 -21.75
C ILE A 39 -11.58 -1.86 -22.47
N ASP A 40 -12.51 -0.88 -22.56
CA ASP A 40 -12.17 0.46 -23.06
C ASP A 40 -11.30 1.21 -22.02
N HIS A 41 -9.99 1.03 -22.16
CA HIS A 41 -9.00 1.62 -21.27
C HIS A 41 -8.95 3.15 -21.37
N GLY A 42 -9.43 3.76 -22.46
CA GLY A 42 -9.30 5.20 -22.70
C GLY A 42 -10.10 6.05 -21.71
N GLN A 43 -11.40 5.77 -21.56
CA GLN A 43 -12.28 6.50 -20.65
C GLN A 43 -11.88 6.29 -19.18
N LEU A 44 -11.49 5.06 -18.83
CA LEU A 44 -11.04 4.75 -17.47
C LEU A 44 -9.75 5.50 -17.12
N GLN A 45 -8.78 5.53 -18.03
CA GLN A 45 -7.53 6.24 -17.82
C GLN A 45 -7.75 7.74 -17.67
N GLN A 46 -8.63 8.34 -18.50
CA GLN A 46 -8.99 9.76 -18.35
C GLN A 46 -9.58 10.05 -16.97
N ARG A 47 -10.46 9.17 -16.47
CA ARG A 47 -11.04 9.31 -15.13
C ARG A 47 -10.01 9.18 -14.02
N VAL A 48 -9.04 8.28 -14.17
CA VAL A 48 -7.92 8.14 -13.22
C VAL A 48 -7.11 9.44 -13.14
N GLU A 49 -6.76 10.04 -14.27
CA GLU A 49 -5.98 11.29 -14.27
C GLU A 49 -6.77 12.46 -13.65
N MET A 50 -8.06 12.60 -13.96
CA MET A 50 -8.91 13.62 -13.33
C MET A 50 -8.97 13.47 -11.80
N LEU A 51 -9.10 12.24 -11.29
CA LEU A 51 -9.14 11.98 -9.86
C LEU A 51 -7.80 12.24 -9.18
N LYS A 52 -6.67 11.97 -9.86
CA LYS A 52 -5.34 12.33 -9.34
C LYS A 52 -5.19 13.84 -9.18
N GLU A 53 -5.60 14.61 -10.19
CA GLU A 53 -5.59 16.07 -10.11
C GLU A 53 -6.47 16.58 -8.96
N GLU A 54 -7.63 15.96 -8.74
CA GLU A 54 -8.51 16.30 -7.61
C GLU A 54 -7.82 16.09 -6.27
N VAL A 55 -7.16 14.95 -6.06
CA VAL A 55 -6.39 14.68 -4.84
C VAL A 55 -5.23 15.67 -4.67
N GLN A 56 -4.52 16.02 -5.75
CA GLN A 56 -3.46 17.05 -5.69
C GLN A 56 -4.01 18.43 -5.31
N MET A 57 -5.21 18.78 -5.77
CA MET A 57 -5.90 19.99 -5.34
C MET A 57 -6.26 19.93 -3.85
N MET A 58 -6.70 18.78 -3.33
CA MET A 58 -6.97 18.61 -1.88
C MET A 58 -5.72 18.87 -1.03
N PHE A 59 -4.54 18.39 -1.46
CA PHE A 59 -3.27 18.72 -0.81
C PHE A 59 -2.96 20.22 -0.88
N SER A 60 -3.14 20.82 -2.06
CA SER A 60 -2.90 22.25 -2.26
C SER A 60 -3.80 23.13 -1.39
N MET A 61 -5.07 22.75 -1.22
CA MET A 61 -6.03 23.48 -0.39
C MET A 61 -5.70 23.35 1.10
N SER A 62 -5.41 22.13 1.57
CA SER A 62 -5.08 21.89 2.98
C SER A 62 -3.77 22.58 3.40
N SER A 63 -2.81 22.79 2.48
CA SER A 63 -1.53 23.44 2.77
C SER A 63 -1.57 24.98 2.91
N THR A 64 -2.70 25.65 2.61
CA THR A 64 -2.76 27.13 2.51
C THR A 64 -2.78 27.88 3.85
N THR A 65 -3.14 27.21 4.96
CA THR A 65 -3.27 27.86 6.27
C THR A 65 -2.89 26.90 7.39
N HIS A 66 -2.16 27.40 8.40
CA HIS A 66 -1.71 26.62 9.57
C HIS A 66 -2.77 26.56 10.70
N ASP A 67 -4.05 26.40 10.36
CA ASP A 67 -5.10 26.15 11.35
C ASP A 67 -5.20 24.65 11.66
N GLY A 68 -5.51 24.29 12.90
CA GLY A 68 -5.49 22.91 13.40
C GLY A 68 -6.41 21.98 12.59
N ARG A 69 -7.57 22.50 12.16
CA ARG A 69 -8.51 21.76 11.31
C ARG A 69 -7.92 21.37 9.95
N ARG A 70 -7.11 22.23 9.34
CA ARG A 70 -6.48 21.94 8.04
C ARG A 70 -5.41 20.86 8.16
N VAL A 71 -4.66 20.87 9.26
CA VAL A 71 -3.68 19.83 9.56
C VAL A 71 -4.36 18.48 9.77
N GLU A 72 -5.53 18.46 10.43
CA GLU A 72 -6.33 17.24 10.58
C GLU A 72 -6.86 16.71 9.24
N GLU A 73 -7.43 17.59 8.40
CA GLU A 73 -7.88 17.24 7.04
C GLU A 73 -6.72 16.65 6.20
N GLU A 74 -5.52 17.22 6.31
CA GLU A 74 -4.31 16.74 5.63
C GLU A 74 -3.86 15.36 6.16
N MET A 75 -3.86 15.14 7.48
CA MET A 75 -3.55 13.83 8.07
C MET A 75 -4.53 12.75 7.62
N ASN A 76 -5.83 13.05 7.60
CA ASN A 76 -6.86 12.12 7.15
C ASN A 76 -6.72 11.78 5.67
N LEU A 77 -6.35 12.76 4.83
CA LEU A 77 -6.08 12.52 3.41
C LEU A 77 -4.90 11.56 3.22
N VAL A 78 -3.80 11.77 3.97
CA VAL A 78 -2.63 10.88 3.92
C VAL A 78 -2.98 9.46 4.36
N ASP A 79 -3.69 9.29 5.49
CA ASP A 79 -4.11 7.97 5.99
C ASP A 79 -5.02 7.25 4.99
N ALA A 80 -5.98 7.97 4.39
CA ALA A 80 -6.87 7.40 3.39
C ALA A 80 -6.09 6.90 2.16
N LEU A 81 -5.16 7.69 1.63
CA LEU A 81 -4.34 7.29 0.47
C LEU A 81 -3.45 6.08 0.78
N GLN A 82 -2.89 6.01 1.98
CA GLN A 82 -2.10 4.85 2.41
C GLN A 82 -2.96 3.58 2.53
N ARG A 83 -4.15 3.68 3.15
CA ARG A 83 -5.07 2.53 3.30
C ARG A 83 -5.67 2.04 1.99
N LEU A 84 -5.87 2.95 1.03
CA LEU A 84 -6.33 2.60 -0.32
C LEU A 84 -5.22 2.03 -1.21
N GLY A 85 -3.96 2.02 -0.74
CA GLY A 85 -2.81 1.59 -1.56
C GLY A 85 -2.49 2.56 -2.70
N LEU A 86 -2.92 3.82 -2.61
CA LEU A 86 -2.73 4.85 -3.63
C LEU A 86 -1.60 5.83 -3.29
N ALA A 87 -0.97 5.71 -2.12
CA ALA A 87 0.08 6.61 -1.67
C ALA A 87 1.26 6.75 -2.64
N TYR A 88 1.59 5.71 -3.42
CA TYR A 88 2.67 5.73 -4.40
C TYR A 88 2.45 6.74 -5.55
N HIS A 89 1.21 7.18 -5.77
CA HIS A 89 0.92 8.24 -6.75
C HIS A 89 1.19 9.65 -6.22
N PHE A 90 1.37 9.81 -4.91
CA PHE A 90 1.42 11.12 -4.24
C PHE A 90 2.59 11.20 -3.25
N GLU A 91 3.70 10.49 -3.51
CA GLU A 91 4.83 10.40 -2.57
C GLU A 91 5.39 11.78 -2.20
N LYS A 92 5.46 12.69 -3.18
CA LYS A 92 5.93 14.06 -2.97
C LYS A 92 4.98 14.84 -2.07
N GLU A 93 3.69 14.85 -2.41
CA GLU A 93 2.65 15.56 -1.68
C GLU A 93 2.55 15.06 -0.24
N ILE A 94 2.62 13.74 -0.04
CA ILE A 94 2.65 13.10 1.27
C ILE A 94 3.91 13.51 2.04
N SER A 95 5.09 13.50 1.42
CA SER A 95 6.32 13.92 2.09
C SER A 95 6.25 15.39 2.55
N GLU A 96 5.71 16.28 1.71
CA GLU A 96 5.53 17.68 2.04
C GLU A 96 4.48 17.88 3.15
N ALA A 97 3.38 17.12 3.10
CA ALA A 97 2.36 17.08 4.14
C ALA A 97 2.94 16.64 5.49
N LEU A 98 3.71 15.56 5.52
CA LEU A 98 4.35 15.07 6.75
C LEU A 98 5.33 16.09 7.33
N ALA A 99 6.08 16.80 6.47
CA ALA A 99 6.95 17.89 6.92
C ALA A 99 6.16 19.03 7.57
N ARG A 100 5.00 19.40 7.00
CA ARG A 100 4.08 20.39 7.60
C ARG A 100 3.47 19.90 8.91
N ILE A 101 3.02 18.65 8.97
CA ILE A 101 2.46 18.01 10.18
C ILE A 101 3.51 17.91 11.29
N HIS A 102 4.79 17.70 10.95
CA HIS A 102 5.88 17.70 11.91
C HIS A 102 6.19 19.11 12.41
N GLY A 103 6.28 20.08 11.49
CA GLY A 103 6.60 21.48 11.79
C GLY A 103 5.45 22.27 12.42
N SER A 104 4.21 21.76 12.37
CA SER A 104 3.09 22.39 13.05
C SER A 104 3.34 22.31 14.56
N GLN A 105 3.60 23.48 15.16
CA GLN A 105 3.35 23.66 16.57
C GLN A 105 1.85 23.47 16.72
N MET A 106 1.40 22.24 17.01
CA MET A 106 0.06 22.06 17.54
C MET A 106 0.08 22.70 18.92
N MET A 107 -0.07 24.01 18.89
CA MET A 107 -0.70 24.76 19.95
C MET A 107 -1.98 23.97 20.24
N VAL A 108 -1.98 23.35 21.43
CA VAL A 108 -3.06 22.59 22.05
C VAL A 108 -3.18 21.15 21.57
N VAL A 109 -2.55 20.21 22.28
CA VAL A 109 -3.25 19.24 23.13
C VAL A 109 -4.66 18.96 22.61
N SER A 110 -4.76 18.31 21.46
CA SER A 110 -6.06 17.72 21.13
C SER A 110 -6.25 16.59 22.12
N ASP A 111 -7.19 16.72 23.05
CA ASP A 111 -7.63 15.61 23.90
C ASP A 111 -8.23 14.46 23.07
N ASP A 112 -8.38 14.67 21.75
CA ASP A 112 -8.77 13.63 20.82
C ASP A 112 -7.62 12.63 20.58
N LEU A 113 -7.75 11.48 21.24
CA LEU A 113 -6.88 10.33 21.06
C LEU A 113 -6.72 9.93 19.60
N HIS A 114 -7.74 10.08 18.75
CA HIS A 114 -7.66 9.74 17.34
C HIS A 114 -6.64 10.63 16.62
N ILE A 115 -6.75 11.96 16.79
CA ILE A 115 -5.87 12.94 16.16
C ILE A 115 -4.42 12.74 16.63
N VAL A 116 -4.24 12.58 17.94
CA VAL A 116 -2.92 12.34 18.56
C VAL A 116 -2.29 11.05 18.04
N SER A 117 -3.03 9.94 18.03
CA SER A 117 -2.53 8.64 17.58
C SER A 117 -2.22 8.64 16.09
N LEU A 118 -3.07 9.28 15.28
CA LEU A 118 -2.88 9.36 13.84
C LEU A 118 -1.63 10.17 13.50
N ARG A 119 -1.44 11.34 14.13
CA ARG A 119 -0.23 12.15 13.96
C ARG A 119 1.01 11.33 14.31
N PHE A 120 0.98 10.63 15.45
CA PHE A 120 2.10 9.80 15.87
C PHE A 120 2.42 8.72 14.84
N GLN A 121 1.40 7.99 14.38
CA GLN A 121 1.55 6.92 13.40
C GLN A 121 2.13 7.45 12.09
N LEU A 122 1.55 8.51 11.53
CA LEU A 122 1.97 9.08 10.24
C LEU A 122 3.41 9.56 10.26
N LEU A 123 3.82 10.27 11.31
CA LEU A 123 5.19 10.78 11.44
C LEU A 123 6.21 9.65 11.63
N ARG A 124 5.91 8.64 12.46
CA ARG A 124 6.80 7.48 12.64
C ARG A 124 6.93 6.66 11.36
N MET A 125 5.83 6.41 10.64
CA MET A 125 5.87 5.71 9.35
C MET A 125 6.62 6.54 8.29
N GLY A 126 6.55 7.86 8.38
CA GLY A 126 7.31 8.80 7.55
C GLY A 126 8.78 8.97 7.92
N GLY A 127 9.29 8.27 8.95
CA GLY A 127 10.69 8.34 9.37
C GLY A 127 11.06 9.52 10.28
N TYR A 128 10.08 10.27 10.79
CA TYR A 128 10.32 11.33 11.76
C TYR A 128 10.52 10.76 13.16
N ASP A 129 11.53 11.29 13.87
CA ASP A 129 11.78 10.92 15.26
C ASP A 129 10.90 11.76 16.19
N ILE A 130 9.82 11.13 16.66
CA ILE A 130 8.91 11.72 17.64
C ILE A 130 8.96 10.91 18.95
N PRO A 131 9.09 11.55 20.12
CA PRO A 131 9.12 10.84 21.39
C PRO A 131 7.84 10.00 21.61
N SER A 132 7.95 8.89 22.35
CA SER A 132 6.77 8.14 22.81
C SER A 132 6.13 8.75 24.06
N GLY A 133 6.90 9.50 24.85
CA GLY A 133 6.44 10.27 25.99
C GLY A 133 6.36 11.75 25.65
N ILE A 134 5.33 12.15 24.92
CA ILE A 134 5.05 13.56 24.66
C ILE A 134 3.86 13.93 25.54
N ASN A 135 3.99 15.01 26.33
CA ASN A 135 2.82 15.80 26.73
C ASN A 135 2.36 16.51 25.44
N LEU A 136 1.55 15.81 24.63
CA LEU A 136 0.93 16.33 23.41
C LEU A 136 -0.19 17.28 23.77
#